data_AF-A0A1G2G138-F1
#
_entry.id   AF-A0A1G2G138-F1
#
_cell.length_a   1.000
_cell.length_b   1.000
_cell.length_c   1.000
_cell.angle_alpha   90.00
_cell.angle_beta   90.00
_cell.angle_gamma   90.00
#
_symmetry.space_group_name_H-M   'P 1'
#
loop_
_entity.id
_entity.type
_entity.pdbx_description
1 polymer ?
#
loop_
_entity_poly.entity_id
_entity_poly.type
_entity_poly.pdbx_seq_one_letter_code
_entity_poly.pdbx_strand_id
1 'polypeptide(L)'
;MFAREKLSHVVAVALLLVAVQVITFVEYFGLVDRKENSFASAVGRLVPDCTLTECPSPQAINQTVLNAERDLLAFNMGDSIILYWADLPSRAKSLVFYRSELKNGPWLKVLSLPVTDSMPQQVVDSVIGDRTYWYRAEGLASDGAILKSYSILQVPRYIEDDPKESSALSWKTYHNEEYGFEFRYPPTWQIGNSGVQSFFQDQWGHGGIEPSGGMTIVIQKGCDPKTINANWIQDSYGPGVATFEEKEICKDNFQIFLHTQTVGNKENKSLLESIFSTFKFID
;
A
#
# COMPACT_ATOMS: atom_id res chain seq x y z
N MET A 1 -31.21 -46.59 -46.28
CA MET A 1 -31.53 -46.32 -44.86
C MET A 1 -30.39 -45.64 -44.11
N PHE A 2 -29.12 -45.98 -44.34
CA PHE A 2 -27.95 -45.42 -43.62
C PHE A 2 -27.62 -43.92 -43.78
N ALA A 3 -28.16 -43.22 -44.80
CA ALA A 3 -27.85 -41.80 -45.01
C ALA A 3 -28.63 -40.86 -44.08
N ARG A 4 -29.77 -41.30 -43.53
CA ARG A 4 -30.65 -40.43 -42.72
C ARG A 4 -30.19 -40.31 -41.27
N GLU A 5 -29.54 -41.35 -40.73
CA GLU A 5 -29.05 -41.36 -39.35
C GLU A 5 -27.83 -40.46 -39.15
N LYS A 6 -26.91 -40.40 -40.14
CA LYS A 6 -25.73 -39.53 -40.04
C LYS A 6 -26.08 -38.03 -40.05
N LEU A 7 -27.14 -37.65 -40.75
CA LEU A 7 -27.58 -36.26 -40.80
C LEU A 7 -28.12 -35.80 -39.43
N SER A 8 -28.81 -36.69 -38.71
CA SER A 8 -29.37 -36.37 -37.39
C SER A 8 -28.27 -36.08 -36.35
N HIS A 9 -27.18 -36.85 -36.35
CA HIS A 9 -26.07 -36.61 -35.42
C HIS A 9 -25.31 -35.31 -35.72
N VAL A 10 -25.08 -35.00 -37.00
CA VAL A 10 -24.39 -33.74 -37.37
C VAL A 10 -25.22 -32.52 -36.96
N VAL A 11 -26.54 -32.56 -37.14
CA VAL A 11 -27.44 -31.47 -36.72
C VAL A 11 -27.47 -31.34 -35.19
N ALA A 12 -27.49 -32.45 -34.45
CA ALA A 12 -27.49 -32.41 -32.99
C ALA A 12 -26.19 -31.79 -32.43
N VAL A 13 -25.03 -32.14 -32.99
CA VAL A 13 -23.74 -31.57 -32.56
C VAL A 13 -23.66 -30.08 -32.89
N ALA A 14 -24.14 -29.66 -34.07
CA ALA A 14 -24.16 -28.25 -34.45
C ALA A 14 -25.03 -27.41 -33.52
N LEU A 15 -26.23 -27.89 -33.15
CA LEU A 15 -27.11 -27.19 -32.21
C LEU A 15 -26.51 -27.09 -30.81
N LEU A 16 -25.78 -28.12 -30.36
CA LEU A 16 -25.14 -28.15 -29.05
C LEU A 16 -23.98 -27.13 -28.97
N LEU A 17 -23.21 -26.99 -30.05
CA LEU A 17 -22.15 -25.97 -30.14
C LEU A 17 -22.72 -24.55 -30.14
N VAL A 18 -23.84 -24.30 -30.84
CA VAL A 18 -24.53 -23.00 -30.80
C VAL A 18 -25.06 -22.69 -29.40
N ALA A 19 -25.66 -23.67 -28.72
CA ALA A 19 -26.16 -23.49 -27.36
C ALA A 19 -25.02 -23.13 -26.37
N VAL A 20 -23.86 -23.78 -26.48
CA VAL A 20 -22.68 -23.46 -25.64
C VAL A 20 -22.20 -22.03 -25.91
N GLN A 21 -22.16 -21.59 -27.17
CA GLN A 21 -21.76 -20.22 -27.50
C GLN A 21 -22.76 -19.16 -27.01
N VAL A 22 -24.06 -19.47 -27.00
CA VAL A 22 -25.07 -18.55 -26.45
C VAL A 22 -24.97 -18.46 -24.93
N ILE A 23 -24.72 -19.57 -24.23
CA ILE A 23 -24.55 -19.57 -22.77
C ILE A 23 -23.31 -18.75 -22.37
N THR A 24 -22.18 -18.95 -23.03
CA THR A 24 -20.97 -18.17 -22.74
C THR A 24 -21.14 -16.69 -23.07
N PHE A 25 -21.90 -16.35 -24.11
CA PHE A 25 -22.21 -14.96 -24.44
C PHE A 25 -23.16 -14.31 -23.41
N VAL A 26 -24.15 -15.03 -22.91
CA VAL A 26 -25.08 -14.54 -21.87
C VAL A 26 -24.38 -14.38 -20.51
N GLU A 27 -23.44 -15.27 -20.16
CA GLU A 27 -22.62 -15.12 -18.95
C GLU A 27 -21.62 -13.96 -19.10
N TYR A 28 -21.01 -13.81 -20.27
CA TYR A 28 -20.05 -12.73 -20.53
C TYR A 28 -20.71 -11.35 -20.59
N PHE A 29 -21.94 -11.26 -21.09
CA PHE A 29 -22.72 -10.03 -21.17
C PHE A 29 -23.86 -9.95 -20.16
N GLY A 30 -23.74 -10.70 -19.05
CA GLY A 30 -24.70 -10.80 -17.97
C GLY A 30 -25.58 -9.57 -17.82
N LEU A 31 -26.83 -9.73 -18.30
CA LEU A 31 -27.94 -8.84 -18.07
C LEU A 31 -28.02 -8.58 -16.57
N VAL A 32 -27.65 -7.37 -16.15
CA VAL A 32 -27.91 -6.87 -14.81
C VAL A 32 -29.43 -6.78 -14.68
N ASP A 33 -30.01 -7.77 -14.03
CA ASP A 33 -31.42 -7.82 -13.66
C ASP A 33 -31.66 -6.71 -12.63
N ARG A 34 -32.09 -5.54 -13.13
CA ARG A 34 -32.41 -4.35 -12.35
C ARG A 34 -33.75 -4.58 -11.66
N LYS A 35 -33.74 -5.39 -10.61
CA LYS A 35 -34.81 -5.42 -9.61
C LYS A 35 -34.36 -4.71 -8.34
N GLU A 36 -35.20 -3.76 -7.95
CA GLU A 36 -35.18 -2.96 -6.73
C GLU A 36 -34.76 -3.80 -5.53
N ASN A 37 -33.59 -3.50 -4.96
CA ASN A 37 -33.23 -3.93 -3.62
C ASN A 37 -32.95 -2.68 -2.78
N SER A 38 -33.75 -2.59 -1.73
CA SER A 38 -33.69 -1.66 -0.61
C SER A 38 -32.27 -1.41 -0.10
N PHE A 39 -31.89 -0.13 -0.07
CA PHE A 39 -30.65 0.43 0.48
C PHE A 39 -30.65 0.44 2.02
N ALA A 40 -30.89 -0.70 2.64
CA ALA A 40 -30.80 -0.87 4.09
C ALA A 40 -30.23 -2.25 4.40
N SER A 41 -28.91 -2.32 4.55
CA SER A 41 -28.14 -3.34 5.32
C SER A 41 -26.81 -3.75 4.65
N ALA A 42 -26.03 -2.78 4.17
CA ALA A 42 -24.62 -2.97 3.83
C ALA A 42 -23.77 -1.87 4.50
N VAL A 43 -23.86 -1.76 5.83
CA VAL A 43 -22.85 -1.03 6.63
C VAL A 43 -21.69 -1.99 6.91
N GLY A 44 -20.99 -2.34 5.84
CA GLY A 44 -19.63 -2.88 5.87
C GLY A 44 -18.71 -1.74 5.46
N ARG A 45 -18.08 -1.12 6.47
CA ARG A 45 -17.05 -0.06 6.41
C ARG A 45 -16.36 0.07 5.05
N LEU A 46 -16.80 1.04 4.24
CA LEU A 46 -16.00 1.60 3.16
C LEU A 46 -15.10 2.68 3.80
N VAL A 47 -13.92 2.28 4.26
CA VAL A 47 -12.77 3.17 4.09
C VAL A 47 -12.61 3.32 2.57
N PRO A 48 -12.44 4.53 2.02
CA PRO A 48 -12.25 4.69 0.59
C PRO A 48 -11.13 3.75 0.13
N ASP A 49 -11.47 2.82 -0.76
CA ASP A 49 -10.53 1.92 -1.38
C ASP A 49 -9.65 2.76 -2.31
N CYS A 50 -8.49 3.19 -1.80
CA CYS A 50 -7.53 4.01 -2.51
C CYS A 50 -6.82 3.18 -3.59
N THR A 51 -7.54 2.85 -4.67
CA THR A 51 -7.04 2.06 -5.81
C THR A 51 -6.64 2.93 -7.01
N LEU A 52 -6.39 4.23 -6.82
CA LEU A 52 -5.92 5.14 -7.86
C LEU A 52 -4.48 5.64 -7.62
N THR A 53 -3.79 5.79 -8.74
CA THR A 53 -2.35 5.93 -9.07
C THR A 53 -1.52 7.00 -8.33
N GLU A 54 -2.02 7.60 -7.25
CA GLU A 54 -1.38 8.73 -6.55
C GLU A 54 -1.53 8.62 -5.03
N CYS A 55 -1.39 7.42 -4.47
CA CYS A 55 -1.15 7.34 -3.03
C CYS A 55 0.22 7.95 -2.72
N PRO A 56 0.33 8.86 -1.73
CA PRO A 56 1.64 9.24 -1.21
C PRO A 56 2.37 7.99 -0.71
N SER A 57 3.71 8.05 -0.68
CA SER A 57 4.58 6.91 -0.38
C SER A 57 4.13 6.11 0.87
N PRO A 58 4.50 4.83 1.01
CA PRO A 58 4.12 3.99 2.15
C PRO A 58 4.40 4.58 3.54
N GLN A 59 5.31 5.57 3.64
CA GLN A 59 5.59 6.33 4.87
C GLN A 59 4.39 7.18 5.33
N ALA A 60 3.53 7.62 4.43
CA ALA A 60 2.33 8.42 4.73
C ALA A 60 1.21 7.61 5.42
N ILE A 61 1.24 6.28 5.31
CA ILE A 61 0.17 5.40 5.84
C ILE A 61 0.12 5.47 7.38
N ASN A 62 1.28 5.65 8.04
CA ASN A 62 1.37 5.76 9.50
C ASN A 62 0.87 7.10 10.09
N GLN A 63 0.52 8.07 9.24
CA GLN A 63 0.06 9.39 9.67
C GLN A 63 -1.38 9.69 9.25
N THR A 64 -2.12 8.65 8.90
CA THR A 64 -3.54 8.72 8.59
C THR A 64 -4.35 8.85 9.88
N VAL A 65 -5.18 9.90 10.01
CA VAL A 65 -6.06 10.07 11.17
C VAL A 65 -7.51 10.26 10.75
N LEU A 66 -8.40 9.58 11.48
CA LEU A 66 -9.86 9.64 11.31
C LEU A 66 -10.50 10.33 12.51
N ASN A 67 -11.60 11.04 12.28
CA ASN A 67 -12.45 11.52 13.38
C ASN A 67 -13.30 10.36 13.95
N ALA A 68 -14.06 10.63 15.01
CA ALA A 68 -14.82 9.60 15.73
C ALA A 68 -15.88 8.91 14.84
N GLU A 69 -16.48 9.65 13.93
CA GLU A 69 -17.53 9.21 13.01
C GLU A 69 -16.96 8.62 11.71
N ARG A 70 -15.65 8.75 11.48
CA ARG A 70 -14.92 8.29 10.29
C ARG A 70 -15.41 8.90 8.98
N ASP A 71 -15.94 10.11 9.04
CA ASP A 71 -16.42 10.88 7.90
C ASP A 71 -15.52 12.10 7.58
N LEU A 72 -14.47 12.31 8.37
CA LEU A 72 -13.38 13.25 8.11
C LEU A 72 -12.02 12.57 8.38
N LEU A 73 -11.11 12.71 7.44
CA LEU A 73 -9.80 12.07 7.42
C LEU A 73 -8.72 13.10 7.08
N ALA A 74 -7.53 12.94 7.65
CA ALA A 74 -6.36 13.72 7.28
C ALA A 74 -5.10 12.85 7.11
N PHE A 75 -4.21 13.28 6.23
CA PHE A 75 -2.84 12.81 6.10
C PHE A 75 -1.89 13.98 6.35
N ASN A 76 -0.92 13.81 7.25
CA ASN A 76 0.13 14.79 7.46
C ASN A 76 1.35 14.44 6.60
N MET A 77 1.76 15.38 5.75
CA MET A 77 2.86 15.25 4.78
C MET A 77 4.09 16.07 5.19
N GLY A 78 4.10 16.65 6.40
CA GLY A 78 5.15 17.54 6.87
C GLY A 78 4.79 18.99 6.59
N ASP A 79 5.00 19.47 5.38
CA ASP A 79 4.70 20.86 5.01
C ASP A 79 3.22 21.11 4.65
N SER A 80 2.41 20.05 4.65
CA SER A 80 1.03 20.09 4.21
C SER A 80 0.18 19.00 4.86
N ILE A 81 -1.12 19.25 4.96
CA ILE A 81 -2.12 18.29 5.41
C ILE A 81 -3.15 18.09 4.30
N ILE A 82 -3.37 16.84 3.90
CA ILE A 82 -4.39 16.45 2.93
C ILE A 82 -5.64 16.02 3.69
N LEU A 83 -6.78 16.65 3.41
CA LEU A 83 -8.06 16.36 4.06
C LEU A 83 -9.01 15.69 3.08
N TYR A 84 -9.71 14.66 3.56
CA TYR A 84 -10.78 13.97 2.85
C TYR A 84 -12.04 13.96 3.72
N TRP A 85 -13.21 13.87 3.09
CA TRP A 85 -14.49 13.86 3.78
C TRP A 85 -15.49 12.93 3.10
N ALA A 86 -16.49 12.51 3.86
CA ALA A 86 -17.61 11.71 3.40
C ALA A 86 -18.94 12.25 3.95
N ASP A 87 -20.05 11.68 3.47
CA ASP A 87 -21.40 11.92 3.99
C ASP A 87 -21.80 13.41 4.07
N LEU A 88 -21.43 14.19 3.05
CA LEU A 88 -21.86 15.58 2.93
C LEU A 88 -23.35 15.64 2.55
N PRO A 89 -24.20 16.43 3.25
CA PRO A 89 -25.62 16.50 2.92
C PRO A 89 -25.85 16.99 1.48
N SER A 90 -26.79 16.38 0.76
CA SER A 90 -27.11 16.76 -0.64
C SER A 90 -27.60 18.20 -0.81
N ARG A 91 -28.07 18.84 0.28
CA ARG A 91 -28.48 20.25 0.30
C ARG A 91 -27.30 21.21 0.55
N ALA A 92 -26.11 20.72 0.88
CA ALA A 92 -24.94 21.55 1.08
C ALA A 92 -24.54 22.24 -0.23
N LYS A 93 -24.23 23.53 -0.12
CA LYS A 93 -23.75 24.40 -1.21
C LYS A 93 -22.30 24.80 -1.02
N SER A 94 -21.78 24.71 0.21
CA SER A 94 -20.35 24.83 0.46
C SER A 94 -19.88 23.89 1.55
N LEU A 95 -18.60 23.54 1.50
CA LEU A 95 -17.87 22.85 2.55
C LEU A 95 -16.73 23.74 3.02
N VAL A 96 -16.71 24.06 4.31
CA VAL A 96 -15.75 24.99 4.90
C VAL A 96 -14.88 24.24 5.91
N PHE A 97 -13.57 24.38 5.78
CA PHE A 97 -12.59 23.80 6.70
C PHE A 97 -12.03 24.86 7.62
N TYR A 98 -11.87 24.49 8.88
CA TYR A 98 -11.23 25.30 9.90
C TYR A 98 -10.09 24.53 10.54
N ARG A 99 -9.03 25.25 10.87
CA ARG A 99 -7.84 24.75 11.57
C ARG A 99 -7.62 25.51 12.88
N SER A 100 -7.09 24.85 13.88
CA SER A 100 -6.58 25.47 15.10
C SER A 100 -5.31 24.77 15.58
N GLU A 101 -4.48 25.50 16.34
CA GLU A 101 -3.36 24.94 17.12
C GLU A 101 -3.77 24.57 18.54
N LEU A 102 -5.06 24.71 18.87
CA LEU A 102 -5.63 24.32 20.15
C LEU A 102 -6.94 23.59 19.90
N LYS A 103 -7.23 22.55 20.70
CA LYS A 103 -8.44 21.72 20.55
C LYS A 103 -9.75 22.51 20.46
N ASN A 104 -9.86 23.63 21.16
CA ASN A 104 -11.09 24.41 21.28
C ASN A 104 -11.03 25.75 20.54
N GLY A 105 -10.03 25.98 19.68
CA GLY A 105 -9.84 27.25 18.98
C GLY A 105 -8.84 28.19 19.66
N PRO A 106 -8.59 29.37 19.07
CA PRO A 106 -9.36 30.00 17.99
C PRO A 106 -9.27 29.25 16.67
N TRP A 107 -10.37 29.27 15.90
CA TRP A 107 -10.50 28.55 14.63
C TRP A 107 -10.22 29.50 13.46
N LEU A 108 -9.20 29.18 12.66
CA LEU A 108 -8.89 29.84 11.40
C LEU A 108 -9.64 29.14 10.26
N LYS A 109 -10.43 29.89 9.47
CA LYS A 109 -11.00 29.36 8.23
C LYS A 109 -9.88 29.20 7.20
N VAL A 110 -9.51 27.97 6.87
CA VAL A 110 -8.41 27.68 5.93
C VAL A 110 -8.90 27.51 4.50
N LEU A 111 -10.14 27.03 4.32
CA LEU A 111 -10.68 26.78 2.99
C LEU A 111 -12.21 26.86 2.97
N SER A 112 -12.77 27.25 1.83
CA SER A 112 -14.21 27.23 1.56
C SER A 112 -14.43 26.78 0.12
N LEU A 113 -14.96 25.58 -0.07
CA LEU A 113 -15.24 24.99 -1.37
C LEU A 113 -16.72 25.09 -1.73
N PRO A 114 -17.08 25.44 -2.97
CA PRO A 114 -18.43 25.24 -3.46
C PRO A 114 -18.70 23.74 -3.69
N VAL A 115 -19.89 23.28 -3.33
CA VAL A 115 -20.33 21.90 -3.61
C VAL A 115 -20.91 21.85 -5.00
N THR A 116 -20.18 21.20 -5.91
CA THR A 116 -20.56 20.93 -7.31
C THR A 116 -20.37 19.44 -7.63
N ASP A 117 -20.92 18.98 -8.75
CA ASP A 117 -20.71 17.59 -9.22
C ASP A 117 -19.22 17.29 -9.53
N SER A 118 -18.41 18.33 -9.69
CA SER A 118 -16.97 18.29 -9.94
C SER A 118 -16.11 18.62 -8.71
N MET A 119 -16.70 18.62 -7.51
CA MET A 119 -15.95 18.96 -6.29
C MET A 119 -14.81 17.95 -6.09
N PRO A 120 -13.57 18.41 -5.83
CA PRO A 120 -12.47 17.49 -5.55
C PRO A 120 -12.81 16.66 -4.30
N GLN A 121 -12.36 15.41 -4.25
CA GLN A 121 -12.57 14.53 -3.09
C GLN A 121 -11.58 14.80 -1.95
N GLN A 122 -10.61 15.70 -2.18
CA GLN A 122 -9.56 16.05 -1.22
C GLN A 122 -9.17 17.51 -1.34
N VAL A 123 -8.58 18.05 -0.28
CA VAL A 123 -7.99 19.38 -0.26
C VAL A 123 -6.65 19.36 0.45
N VAL A 124 -5.77 20.28 0.08
CA VAL A 124 -4.43 20.42 0.68
C VAL A 124 -4.36 21.74 1.43
N ASP A 125 -3.90 21.69 2.68
CA ASP A 125 -3.67 22.84 3.54
C ASP A 125 -2.19 22.91 3.93
N SER A 126 -1.52 24.01 3.57
CA SER A 126 -0.10 24.20 3.91
C SER A 126 0.07 24.52 5.41
N VAL A 127 0.96 23.78 6.05
CA VAL A 127 1.22 23.84 7.50
C VAL A 127 2.71 23.81 7.82
N ILE A 128 3.03 23.99 9.10
CA ILE A 128 4.37 23.72 9.63
C ILE A 128 4.34 22.33 10.26
N GLY A 129 5.16 21.40 9.75
CA GLY A 129 5.09 19.98 10.11
C GLY A 129 5.39 19.65 11.56
N ASP A 130 6.11 20.50 12.27
CA ASP A 130 6.48 20.27 13.67
C ASP A 130 5.32 20.51 14.67
N ARG A 131 4.12 20.87 14.20
CA ARG A 131 2.96 21.20 15.04
C ARG A 131 1.82 20.20 14.94
N THR A 132 1.12 20.03 16.06
CA THR A 132 -0.18 19.35 16.08
C THR A 132 -1.27 20.35 15.72
N TYR A 133 -2.20 19.93 14.86
CA TYR A 133 -3.34 20.74 14.45
C TYR A 133 -4.65 20.05 14.80
N TRP A 134 -5.69 20.85 14.96
CA TRP A 134 -7.07 20.39 15.06
C TRP A 134 -7.84 20.93 13.88
N TYR A 135 -8.58 20.05 13.21
CA TYR A 135 -9.43 20.38 12.09
C TYR A 135 -10.89 20.13 12.43
N ARG A 136 -11.76 20.93 11.85
CA ARG A 136 -13.19 20.64 11.74
C ARG A 136 -13.69 21.14 10.41
N ALA A 137 -14.79 20.58 9.94
CA ALA A 137 -15.43 21.00 8.71
C ALA A 137 -16.93 21.25 8.94
N GLU A 138 -17.51 22.11 8.11
CA GLU A 138 -18.94 22.43 8.14
C GLU A 138 -19.49 22.43 6.72
N GLY A 139 -20.56 21.66 6.50
CA GLY A 139 -21.35 21.73 5.27
C GLY A 139 -22.46 22.76 5.44
N LEU A 140 -22.50 23.79 4.58
CA LEU A 140 -23.42 24.91 4.69
C LEU A 140 -24.46 24.91 3.55
N ALA A 141 -25.67 25.37 3.83
CA ALA A 141 -26.70 25.66 2.82
C ALA A 141 -26.42 27.00 2.09
N SER A 142 -27.23 27.33 1.09
CA SER A 142 -27.11 28.57 0.31
C SER A 142 -27.28 29.85 1.15
N ASP A 143 -28.02 29.77 2.24
CA ASP A 143 -28.24 30.87 3.20
C ASP A 143 -27.17 30.93 4.31
N GLY A 144 -26.19 30.03 4.27
CA GLY A 144 -25.14 29.91 5.29
C GLY A 144 -25.54 29.07 6.50
N ALA A 145 -26.74 28.50 6.56
CA ALA A 145 -27.13 27.60 7.64
C ALA A 145 -26.24 26.35 7.68
N ILE A 146 -25.76 25.97 8.85
CA ILE A 146 -24.95 24.76 9.04
C ILE A 146 -25.87 23.54 8.91
N LEU A 147 -25.63 22.72 7.89
CA LEU A 147 -26.36 21.47 7.65
C LEU A 147 -25.67 20.25 8.29
N LYS A 148 -24.34 20.31 8.39
CA LYS A 148 -23.52 19.28 9.05
C LYS A 148 -22.30 19.92 9.68
N SER A 149 -21.96 19.50 10.89
CA SER A 149 -20.70 19.81 11.55
C SER A 149 -19.95 18.50 11.76
N TYR A 150 -18.75 18.39 11.21
CA TYR A 150 -17.89 17.23 11.41
C TYR A 150 -17.20 17.34 12.77
N SER A 151 -17.10 16.22 13.49
CA SER A 151 -16.36 16.22 14.76
C SER A 151 -14.90 16.57 14.57
N ILE A 152 -14.32 17.18 15.60
CA ILE A 152 -12.95 17.66 15.58
C ILE A 152 -11.99 16.49 15.34
N LEU A 153 -11.11 16.66 14.37
CA LEU A 153 -10.02 15.78 14.03
C LEU A 153 -8.71 16.33 14.57
N GLN A 154 -8.00 15.58 15.41
CA GLN A 154 -6.64 15.94 15.82
C GLN A 154 -5.65 15.32 14.83
N VAL A 155 -4.81 16.15 14.22
CA VAL A 155 -3.72 15.72 13.33
C VAL A 155 -2.40 15.95 14.07
N PRO A 156 -1.73 14.89 14.56
CA PRO A 156 -0.44 15.00 15.24
C PRO A 156 0.60 15.69 14.37
N ARG A 157 1.62 16.26 15.01
CA ARG A 157 2.81 16.76 14.31
C ARG A 157 3.42 15.68 13.44
N TYR A 158 3.94 16.08 12.29
CA TYR A 158 4.74 15.24 11.44
C TYR A 158 5.99 14.86 12.22
N ILE A 159 6.23 13.56 12.32
CA ILE A 159 7.51 13.05 12.76
C ILE A 159 8.17 12.64 11.46
N GLU A 160 9.16 13.44 11.02
CA GLU A 160 10.14 12.92 10.08
C GLU A 160 10.70 11.68 10.75
N ASP A 161 10.39 10.51 10.20
CA ASP A 161 11.14 9.30 10.51
C ASP A 161 12.55 9.59 9.99
N ASP A 162 13.34 10.33 10.78
CA ASP A 162 14.76 10.49 10.52
C ASP A 162 15.32 9.06 10.57
N PRO A 163 15.71 8.47 9.43
CA PRO A 163 16.20 7.11 9.40
C PRO A 163 17.47 6.96 10.24
N LYS A 164 18.06 8.09 10.65
CA LYS A 164 19.38 8.20 11.23
C LYS A 164 19.44 8.06 12.76
N GLU A 165 18.34 8.29 13.50
CA GLU A 165 18.44 8.33 14.98
C GLU A 165 17.49 7.43 15.79
N SER A 166 16.44 6.83 15.21
CA SER A 166 15.57 5.89 15.96
C SER A 166 15.96 4.41 15.81
N SER A 167 16.92 4.10 14.94
CA SER A 167 17.09 2.74 14.41
C SER A 167 18.27 1.95 14.97
N ALA A 168 19.13 2.41 15.89
CA ALA A 168 20.17 1.51 16.45
C ALA A 168 19.66 0.60 17.59
N LEU A 169 18.63 1.03 18.31
CA LEU A 169 18.17 0.38 19.55
C LEU A 169 17.05 -0.65 19.35
N SER A 170 16.41 -0.70 18.19
CA SER A 170 15.21 -1.53 17.94
C SER A 170 15.41 -2.69 16.97
N TRP A 171 16.64 -3.01 16.57
CA TRP A 171 16.89 -4.15 15.67
C TRP A 171 16.46 -5.45 16.33
N LYS A 172 15.74 -6.28 15.58
CA LYS A 172 15.43 -7.66 15.95
C LYS A 172 16.62 -8.55 15.62
N THR A 173 16.69 -9.72 16.25
CA THR A 173 17.71 -10.73 15.97
C THR A 173 17.02 -11.93 15.33
N TYR A 174 17.46 -12.29 14.12
CA TYR A 174 17.13 -13.56 13.49
C TYR A 174 18.16 -14.58 13.92
N HIS A 175 17.71 -15.74 14.35
CA HIS A 175 18.56 -16.82 14.84
C HIS A 175 18.07 -18.12 14.23
N ASN A 176 18.98 -18.86 13.60
CA ASN A 176 18.70 -20.16 12.99
C ASN A 176 19.65 -21.21 13.55
N GLU A 177 19.13 -22.01 14.50
CA GLU A 177 19.90 -23.08 15.16
C GLU A 177 20.29 -24.21 14.20
N GLU A 178 19.41 -24.56 13.26
CA GLU A 178 19.65 -25.67 12.31
C GLU A 178 20.86 -25.42 11.42
N TYR A 179 21.02 -24.18 10.97
CA TYR A 179 22.11 -23.77 10.10
C TYR A 179 23.26 -23.07 10.84
N GLY A 180 23.14 -22.78 12.13
CA GLY A 180 24.23 -22.22 12.94
C GLY A 180 24.58 -20.77 12.58
N PHE A 181 23.60 -19.89 12.45
CA PHE A 181 23.88 -18.46 12.25
C PHE A 181 22.83 -17.54 12.88
N GLU A 182 23.25 -16.32 13.19
CA GLU A 182 22.38 -15.23 13.60
C GLU A 182 22.79 -13.90 12.97
N PHE A 183 21.83 -13.00 12.79
CA PHE A 183 22.07 -11.63 12.38
C PHE A 183 20.95 -10.71 12.90
N ARG A 184 21.22 -9.41 12.95
CA ARG A 184 20.25 -8.42 13.36
C ARG A 184 19.63 -7.74 12.13
N TYR A 185 18.37 -7.33 12.24
CA TYR A 185 17.65 -6.70 11.14
C TYR A 185 16.63 -5.64 11.65
N PRO A 186 16.20 -4.69 10.80
CA PRO A 186 15.25 -3.65 11.22
C PRO A 186 13.90 -4.24 11.67
N PRO A 187 13.26 -3.68 12.70
CA PRO A 187 12.02 -4.23 13.25
C PRO A 187 10.84 -4.24 12.27
N THR A 188 10.90 -3.42 11.22
CA THR A 188 9.90 -3.29 10.15
C THR A 188 9.98 -4.44 9.13
N TRP A 189 11.08 -5.18 9.08
CA TRP A 189 11.20 -6.32 8.17
C TRP A 189 10.48 -7.55 8.74
N GLN A 190 10.02 -8.41 7.84
CA GLN A 190 9.31 -9.66 8.13
C GLN A 190 10.23 -10.87 7.84
N ILE A 191 9.94 -12.00 8.48
CA ILE A 191 10.66 -13.26 8.24
C ILE A 191 9.73 -14.14 7.41
N GLY A 192 10.19 -14.55 6.22
CA GLY A 192 9.49 -15.48 5.33
C GLY A 192 10.12 -16.87 5.33
N ASN A 193 9.46 -17.83 4.67
CA ASN A 193 9.93 -19.22 4.59
C ASN A 193 11.28 -19.39 3.86
N SER A 194 11.68 -18.41 3.05
CA SER A 194 12.93 -18.42 2.27
C SER A 194 13.99 -17.46 2.81
N GLY A 195 13.78 -16.83 3.98
CA GLY A 195 14.74 -15.90 4.58
C GLY A 195 14.10 -14.67 5.22
N VAL A 196 14.93 -13.67 5.54
CA VAL A 196 14.47 -12.39 6.11
C VAL A 196 14.24 -11.38 4.98
N GLN A 197 13.06 -10.79 4.95
CA GLN A 197 12.57 -9.97 3.84
C GLN A 197 11.94 -8.66 4.35
N SER A 198 12.05 -7.58 3.60
CA SER A 198 11.55 -6.25 4.02
C SER A 198 10.08 -5.94 3.69
N PHE A 199 9.28 -6.95 3.29
CA PHE A 199 7.95 -6.71 2.72
C PHE A 199 6.81 -6.61 3.75
N PHE A 200 5.71 -5.98 3.34
CA PHE A 200 4.39 -6.01 4.00
C PHE A 200 3.55 -7.17 3.41
N GLN A 201 3.41 -8.29 4.14
CA GLN A 201 2.70 -9.51 3.68
C GLN A 201 1.22 -9.32 3.32
N ASP A 202 0.58 -8.28 3.82
CA ASP A 202 -0.84 -7.98 3.68
C ASP A 202 -1.28 -7.61 2.24
N GLN A 203 -0.36 -7.60 1.28
CA GLN A 203 -0.63 -7.37 -0.14
C GLN A 203 -0.48 -8.61 -1.05
N TRP A 204 -0.31 -9.83 -0.50
CA TRP A 204 -0.05 -11.03 -1.31
C TRP A 204 -1.26 -11.96 -1.50
N GLY A 205 -1.67 -12.10 -2.77
CA GLY A 205 -2.28 -13.30 -3.32
C GLY A 205 -1.23 -14.12 -4.09
N HIS A 206 -1.15 -15.42 -3.81
CA HIS A 206 -0.23 -16.43 -4.35
C HIS A 206 0.35 -16.18 -5.79
N GLY A 207 1.66 -15.91 -5.89
CA GLY A 207 2.45 -16.19 -7.12
C GLY A 207 2.93 -15.02 -8.00
N GLY A 208 3.06 -13.79 -7.48
CA GLY A 208 3.44 -12.60 -8.27
C GLY A 208 4.88 -12.08 -8.05
N ILE A 209 5.32 -11.22 -8.98
CA ILE A 209 6.58 -10.45 -8.97
C ILE A 209 6.73 -9.70 -7.63
N GLU A 210 7.91 -9.75 -7.01
CA GLU A 210 8.21 -9.03 -5.77
C GLU A 210 7.97 -7.50 -5.95
N PRO A 211 7.38 -6.79 -4.96
CA PRO A 211 7.06 -5.37 -5.11
C PRO A 211 8.31 -4.50 -5.19
N SER A 212 8.23 -3.46 -6.03
CA SER A 212 9.29 -2.46 -6.22
C SER A 212 9.81 -1.93 -4.88
N GLY A 213 11.12 -2.01 -4.68
CA GLY A 213 11.77 -1.55 -3.44
C GLY A 213 12.07 -2.65 -2.42
N GLY A 214 11.73 -3.90 -2.74
CA GLY A 214 12.13 -5.05 -1.94
C GLY A 214 13.63 -5.15 -1.69
N MET A 215 13.96 -5.50 -0.45
CA MET A 215 15.27 -6.01 -0.06
C MET A 215 15.13 -7.42 0.50
N THR A 216 16.03 -8.31 0.06
CA THR A 216 16.03 -9.73 0.41
C THR A 216 17.44 -10.16 0.78
N ILE A 217 17.57 -11.00 1.82
CA ILE A 217 18.81 -11.68 2.18
C ILE A 217 18.60 -13.18 1.99
N VAL A 218 19.39 -13.76 1.09
CA VAL A 218 19.38 -15.21 0.83
C VAL A 218 20.67 -15.81 1.39
N ILE A 219 20.55 -16.93 2.10
CA ILE A 219 21.67 -17.62 2.74
C ILE A 219 21.64 -19.07 2.28
N GLN A 220 22.77 -19.55 1.77
CA GLN A 220 22.94 -20.92 1.31
C GLN A 220 24.20 -21.52 1.95
N LYS A 221 24.14 -22.81 2.29
CA LYS A 221 25.28 -23.54 2.84
C LYS A 221 26.18 -24.01 1.71
N GLY A 222 27.50 -23.88 1.91
CA GLY A 222 28.50 -24.00 0.86
C GLY A 222 28.74 -22.65 0.19
N CYS A 223 29.94 -22.47 -0.34
CA CYS A 223 30.23 -21.34 -1.22
C CYS A 223 31.30 -21.73 -2.24
N ASP A 224 31.32 -21.07 -3.40
CA ASP A 224 32.49 -21.14 -4.26
C ASP A 224 33.59 -20.24 -3.67
N PRO A 225 34.76 -20.77 -3.26
CA PRO A 225 35.85 -19.96 -2.72
C PRO A 225 36.39 -18.92 -3.71
N LYS A 226 36.02 -19.00 -5.00
CA LYS A 226 36.31 -17.96 -5.99
C LYS A 226 35.40 -16.74 -5.85
N THR A 227 34.24 -16.88 -5.23
CA THR A 227 33.38 -15.75 -4.87
C THR A 227 33.93 -15.10 -3.61
N ILE A 228 34.88 -14.16 -3.77
CA ILE A 228 35.38 -13.37 -2.66
C ILE A 228 34.83 -11.95 -2.80
N ASN A 229 33.91 -11.57 -1.92
CA ASN A 229 33.34 -10.22 -1.77
C ASN A 229 33.07 -9.51 -3.10
N ALA A 230 32.07 -9.99 -3.85
CA ALA A 230 31.72 -9.36 -5.11
C ALA A 230 31.30 -7.90 -4.87
N ASN A 231 31.64 -7.03 -5.82
CA ASN A 231 31.04 -5.72 -5.90
C ASN A 231 29.54 -5.87 -6.17
N TRP A 232 28.75 -4.84 -5.85
CA TRP A 232 27.36 -4.78 -6.30
C TRP A 232 27.31 -4.92 -7.83
N ILE A 233 26.65 -5.96 -8.30
CA ILE A 233 26.37 -6.17 -9.71
C ILE A 233 24.92 -5.81 -9.98
N GLN A 234 24.67 -5.17 -11.11
CA GLN A 234 23.31 -4.95 -11.60
C GLN A 234 22.97 -6.12 -12.52
N ASP A 235 21.92 -6.86 -12.19
CA ASP A 235 21.41 -7.94 -13.01
C ASP A 235 19.99 -7.63 -13.50
N SER A 236 19.65 -8.23 -14.65
CA SER A 236 18.39 -8.04 -15.33
C SER A 236 17.94 -9.36 -15.91
N TYR A 237 16.76 -9.85 -15.48
CA TYR A 237 16.15 -11.07 -15.99
C TYR A 237 15.50 -10.92 -17.38
N GLY A 238 15.91 -9.92 -18.17
CA GLY A 238 15.45 -9.70 -19.54
C GLY A 238 14.61 -8.42 -19.70
N PRO A 239 14.20 -8.13 -20.94
CA PRO A 239 13.46 -6.91 -21.26
C PRO A 239 12.11 -6.87 -20.55
N GLY A 240 11.89 -5.83 -19.74
CA GLY A 240 10.64 -5.62 -19.00
C GLY A 240 10.57 -6.28 -17.62
N VAL A 241 11.64 -6.92 -17.16
CA VAL A 241 11.72 -7.48 -15.79
C VAL A 241 12.36 -6.46 -14.85
N ALA A 242 12.03 -6.55 -13.55
CA ALA A 242 12.65 -5.74 -12.52
C ALA A 242 14.18 -5.86 -12.59
N THR A 243 14.85 -4.70 -12.59
CA THR A 243 16.30 -4.65 -12.43
C THR A 243 16.59 -4.66 -10.94
N PHE A 244 17.58 -5.45 -10.54
CA PHE A 244 18.00 -5.52 -9.14
C PHE A 244 19.51 -5.38 -9.06
N GLU A 245 19.97 -4.96 -7.90
CA GLU A 245 21.37 -4.98 -7.54
C GLU A 245 21.59 -6.06 -6.50
N GLU A 246 22.61 -6.86 -6.75
CA GLU A 246 22.97 -8.01 -5.95
C GLU A 246 24.42 -7.88 -5.47
N LYS A 247 24.67 -8.32 -4.24
CA LYS A 247 26.02 -8.52 -3.71
C LYS A 247 26.14 -9.93 -3.15
N GLU A 248 27.04 -10.71 -3.75
CA GLU A 248 27.36 -12.07 -3.32
C GLU A 248 28.59 -12.09 -2.41
N ILE A 249 28.47 -12.77 -1.27
CA ILE A 249 29.51 -12.83 -0.24
C ILE A 249 29.66 -14.27 0.23
N CYS A 250 30.86 -14.84 0.12
CA CYS A 250 31.20 -16.05 0.86
C CYS A 250 31.79 -15.72 2.24
N LYS A 251 31.24 -16.30 3.30
CA LYS A 251 31.77 -16.20 4.66
C LYS A 251 31.45 -17.47 5.46
N ASP A 252 32.46 -18.04 6.13
CA ASP A 252 32.31 -19.21 7.02
C ASP A 252 31.56 -20.40 6.41
N ASN A 253 31.83 -20.71 5.12
CA ASN A 253 31.16 -21.75 4.32
C ASN A 253 29.66 -21.48 4.07
N PHE A 254 29.23 -20.22 4.14
CA PHE A 254 27.94 -19.76 3.65
C PHE A 254 28.10 -18.80 2.49
N GLN A 255 27.23 -18.94 1.49
CA GLN A 255 27.04 -17.99 0.41
C GLN A 255 25.84 -17.12 0.77
N ILE A 256 26.08 -15.81 0.86
CA ILE A 256 25.10 -14.81 1.27
C ILE A 256 24.87 -13.88 0.10
N PHE A 257 23.61 -13.70 -0.28
CA PHE A 257 23.20 -12.77 -1.32
C PHE A 257 22.39 -11.63 -0.71
N LEU A 258 22.80 -10.39 -1.00
CA LEU A 258 22.10 -9.17 -0.59
C LEU A 258 21.43 -8.57 -1.83
N HIS A 259 20.10 -8.56 -1.89
CA HIS A 259 19.35 -8.09 -3.07
C HIS A 259 18.61 -6.80 -2.75
N THR A 260 18.62 -5.84 -3.67
CA THR A 260 17.72 -4.67 -3.67
C THR A 260 17.17 -4.41 -5.06
N GLN A 261 15.87 -4.19 -5.17
CA GLN A 261 15.23 -3.90 -6.46
C GLN A 261 15.34 -2.43 -6.87
N THR A 262 15.75 -1.55 -5.97
CA THR A 262 15.94 -0.13 -6.30
C THR A 262 17.38 0.09 -6.73
N VAL A 263 17.62 -0.01 -8.04
CA VAL A 263 18.94 0.24 -8.64
C VAL A 263 19.44 1.64 -8.29
N GLY A 264 20.68 1.74 -7.81
CA GLY A 264 21.34 2.99 -7.48
C GLY A 264 20.95 3.57 -6.11
N ASN A 265 20.08 2.91 -5.35
CA ASN A 265 19.71 3.35 -4.01
C ASN A 265 20.84 3.05 -3.00
N LYS A 266 21.64 4.08 -2.68
CA LYS A 266 22.76 3.99 -1.74
C LYS A 266 22.32 3.64 -0.31
N GLU A 267 21.12 4.05 0.10
CA GLU A 267 20.62 3.79 1.45
C GLU A 267 20.26 2.32 1.63
N ASN A 268 19.56 1.72 0.66
CA ASN A 268 19.27 0.29 0.67
C ASN A 268 20.54 -0.56 0.72
N LYS A 269 21.55 -0.22 -0.10
CA LYS A 269 22.85 -0.89 -0.08
C LYS A 269 23.53 -0.77 1.27
N SER A 270 23.57 0.44 1.83
CA SER A 270 24.19 0.69 3.13
C SER A 270 23.48 -0.05 4.26
N LEU A 271 22.14 -0.15 4.21
CA LEU A 271 21.36 -0.92 5.16
C LEU A 271 21.66 -2.42 5.07
N LEU A 272 21.67 -2.98 3.85
CA LEU A 272 22.01 -4.40 3.62
C LEU A 272 23.43 -4.72 4.09
N GLU A 273 24.40 -3.84 3.84
CA GLU A 273 25.76 -3.99 4.35
C GLU A 273 25.83 -3.87 5.87
N SER A 274 25.01 -3.01 6.47
CA SER A 274 24.89 -2.90 7.93
C SER A 274 24.31 -4.20 8.52
N ILE A 275 23.28 -4.79 7.91
CA ILE A 275 22.74 -6.09 8.32
C ILE A 275 23.81 -7.17 8.21
N PHE A 276 24.49 -7.25 7.07
CA PHE A 276 25.59 -8.19 6.86
C PHE A 276 26.68 -8.07 7.94
N SER A 277 27.02 -6.85 8.37
CA SER A 277 28.03 -6.63 9.41
C SER A 277 27.67 -7.24 10.77
N THR A 278 26.39 -7.56 11.00
CA THR A 278 25.90 -8.18 12.25
C THR A 278 25.88 -9.70 12.23
N PHE A 279 26.24 -10.33 11.11
CA PHE A 279 26.26 -11.79 10.99
C PHE A 279 27.28 -12.43 11.93
N LYS A 280 26.81 -13.41 12.70
CA LYS A 280 27.61 -14.34 13.48
C LYS A 280 27.27 -15.77 13.08
N PHE A 281 28.30 -16.58 12.94
CA PHE A 281 28.17 -18.01 12.73
C PHE A 281 28.43 -18.70 14.07
N ILE A 282 27.61 -19.71 14.36
CA ILE A 282 27.54 -20.40 15.63
C ILE A 282 28.07 -21.81 15.36
N ASP A 283 29.12 -22.19 16.09
CA ASP A 283 29.77 -23.50 16.02
C ASP A 283 28.92 -24.63 16.64
#